data_AF-A0A7W1SU58-F1
#
_entry.id   AF-A0A7W1SU58-F1
#
_cell.length_a   1.000
_cell.length_b   1.000
_cell.length_c   1.000
_cell.angle_alpha   90.00
_cell.angle_beta   90.00
_cell.angle_gamma   90.00
#
_symmetry.space_group_name_H-M   'P 1'
#
loop_
_entity.id
_entity.type
_entity.pdbx_description
1 polymer ?
#
loop_
_entity_poly.entity_id
_entity_poly.type
_entity_poly.pdbx_seq_one_letter_code
_entity_poly.pdbx_strand_id
1 'polypeptide(L)'
;MPDAAVAAAAALAKGMFVLNAAPARPVAPDVLKRADLVVVNRAEYAELDGLDTAGAVAVTLGGDGAELRRGGRVVASAVSPPTTVVDGTGAGDCFTAALTVALLTGRSDADALRYACAAGALAVSRPGAQPALPWAAELE
;
A
#
# COMPACT_ATOMS: atom_id res chain seq x y z
N MET A 1 7.88 11.15 -10.13
CA MET A 1 8.75 10.18 -10.84
C MET A 1 8.31 10.12 -12.29
N PRO A 2 9.22 10.19 -13.28
CA PRO A 2 8.86 10.09 -14.70
C PRO A 2 8.24 8.74 -15.05
N ASP A 3 7.25 8.73 -15.94
CA ASP A 3 6.49 7.53 -16.33
C ASP A 3 7.40 6.45 -16.93
N ALA A 4 8.37 6.88 -17.73
CA ALA A 4 9.37 6.00 -18.33
C ALA A 4 10.20 5.25 -17.27
N ALA A 5 10.48 5.88 -16.12
CA ALA A 5 11.21 5.22 -15.03
C ALA A 5 10.36 4.12 -14.38
N VAL A 6 9.04 4.36 -14.22
CA VAL A 6 8.11 3.35 -13.68
C VAL A 6 7.97 2.17 -14.61
N ALA A 7 7.80 2.44 -15.92
CA ALA A 7 7.71 1.40 -16.93
C ALA A 7 8.99 0.56 -17.00
N ALA A 8 10.17 1.21 -16.96
CA ALA A 8 11.44 0.51 -16.90
C ALA A 8 11.57 -0.34 -15.63
N ALA A 9 11.20 0.18 -14.47
CA ALA A 9 11.22 -0.57 -13.21
C ALA A 9 10.31 -1.80 -13.27
N ALA A 10 9.09 -1.66 -13.79
CA ALA A 10 8.15 -2.76 -13.97
C ALA A 10 8.72 -3.86 -14.89
N ALA A 11 9.33 -3.46 -16.01
CA ALA A 11 9.93 -4.39 -16.97
C ALA A 11 11.19 -5.10 -16.43
N LEU A 12 11.99 -4.42 -15.62
CA LEU A 12 13.24 -4.96 -15.06
C LEU A 12 13.03 -5.81 -13.80
N ALA A 13 11.94 -5.59 -13.07
CA ALA A 13 11.66 -6.32 -11.85
C ALA A 13 11.45 -7.82 -12.12
N LYS A 14 12.23 -8.68 -11.45
CA LYS A 14 12.10 -10.15 -11.51
C LYS A 14 11.35 -10.75 -10.32
N GLY A 15 11.26 -10.01 -9.21
CA GLY A 15 10.51 -10.40 -8.01
C GLY A 15 9.18 -9.66 -7.92
N MET A 16 8.67 -9.54 -6.68
CA MET A 16 7.47 -8.76 -6.40
C MET A 16 7.66 -7.30 -6.83
N PHE A 17 6.80 -6.81 -7.70
CA PHE A 17 6.74 -5.41 -8.11
C PHE A 17 5.55 -4.75 -7.43
N VAL A 18 5.84 -3.78 -6.57
CA VAL A 18 4.84 -3.01 -5.82
C VAL A 18 4.82 -1.58 -6.30
N LEU A 19 3.63 -1.06 -6.59
CA LEU A 19 3.42 0.31 -7.01
C LEU A 19 2.52 1.04 -6.01
N ASN A 20 3.07 2.03 -5.31
CA ASN A 20 2.24 3.05 -4.65
C ASN A 20 1.84 4.09 -5.72
N ALA A 21 0.58 4.06 -6.16
CA ALA A 21 0.08 4.87 -7.28
C ALA A 21 -0.38 6.26 -6.82
N ALA A 22 0.51 6.96 -6.12
CA ALA A 22 0.29 8.27 -5.54
C ALA A 22 1.30 9.33 -6.03
N PRO A 23 0.90 10.59 -6.28
CA PRO A 23 -0.49 11.02 -6.41
C PRO A 23 -1.15 10.42 -7.67
N ALA A 24 -2.49 10.49 -7.73
CA ALA A 24 -3.27 9.97 -8.85
C ALA A 24 -2.80 10.56 -10.19
N ARG A 25 -2.45 9.67 -11.12
CA ARG A 25 -2.07 9.98 -12.50
C ARG A 25 -2.24 8.73 -13.35
N PRO A 26 -2.51 8.86 -14.66
CA PRO A 26 -2.60 7.69 -15.54
C PRO A 26 -1.39 6.77 -15.41
N VAL A 27 -1.66 5.47 -15.24
CA VAL A 27 -0.63 4.42 -15.20
C VAL A 27 -0.78 3.57 -16.45
N ALA A 28 0.33 3.27 -17.13
CA ALA A 28 0.30 2.45 -18.33
C ALA A 28 -0.31 1.06 -18.02
N PRO A 29 -1.20 0.51 -18.86
CA PRO A 29 -1.85 -0.77 -18.61
C PRO A 29 -0.88 -1.93 -18.35
N ASP A 30 0.26 -1.95 -19.05
CA ASP A 30 1.26 -3.00 -18.88
C ASP A 30 2.01 -2.90 -17.54
N VAL A 31 2.10 -1.70 -16.95
CA VAL A 31 2.64 -1.51 -15.60
C VAL A 31 1.66 -2.04 -14.56
N LEU A 32 0.36 -1.76 -14.72
CA LEU A 32 -0.68 -2.29 -13.81
C LEU A 32 -0.76 -3.81 -13.88
N LYS A 33 -0.79 -4.39 -15.09
CA LYS A 33 -0.76 -5.86 -15.27
C LYS A 33 0.50 -6.50 -14.68
N ARG A 34 1.63 -5.81 -14.70
CA ARG A 34 2.88 -6.29 -14.10
C ARG A 34 2.88 -6.17 -12.58
N ALA A 35 2.13 -5.26 -11.98
CA ALA A 35 2.15 -5.05 -10.54
C ALA A 35 1.54 -6.22 -9.78
N ASP A 36 2.32 -6.79 -8.87
CA ASP A 36 1.88 -7.83 -7.94
C ASP A 36 1.00 -7.23 -6.83
N LEU A 37 1.27 -5.97 -6.48
CA LEU A 37 0.48 -5.16 -5.57
C LEU A 37 0.48 -3.70 -6.03
N VAL A 38 -0.69 -3.10 -6.10
CA VAL A 38 -0.86 -1.65 -6.23
C VAL A 38 -1.46 -1.12 -4.93
N VAL A 39 -0.90 -0.05 -4.38
CA VAL A 39 -1.46 0.65 -3.21
C VAL A 39 -1.99 2.00 -3.67
N VAL A 40 -3.21 2.31 -3.26
CA VAL A 40 -3.92 3.56 -3.55
C VAL A 40 -4.70 4.01 -2.32
N ASN A 41 -5.02 5.30 -2.24
CA ASN A 41 -6.05 5.81 -1.35
C ASN A 41 -7.44 5.82 -2.03
N ARG A 42 -8.48 6.26 -1.31
CA ARG A 42 -9.86 6.34 -1.81
C ARG A 42 -10.01 7.22 -3.06
N ALA A 43 -9.27 8.34 -3.13
CA ALA A 43 -9.34 9.26 -4.26
C ALA A 43 -8.64 8.64 -5.50
N GLU A 44 -7.43 8.12 -5.33
CA GLU A 44 -6.68 7.43 -6.38
C GLU A 44 -7.43 6.21 -6.92
N TYR A 45 -8.07 5.42 -6.05
CA TYR A 45 -8.89 4.29 -6.49
C TYR A 45 -10.09 4.71 -7.34
N ALA A 46 -10.67 5.89 -7.06
CA ALA A 46 -11.81 6.41 -7.82
C ALA A 46 -11.38 7.02 -9.17
N GLU A 47 -10.14 7.48 -9.28
CA GLU A 47 -9.62 8.15 -10.48
C GLU A 47 -8.90 7.21 -11.45
N LEU A 48 -8.34 6.09 -10.97
CA LEU A 48 -7.54 5.18 -11.78
C LEU A 48 -8.34 4.01 -12.34
N ASP A 49 -8.34 3.89 -13.66
CA ASP A 49 -8.91 2.76 -14.38
C ASP A 49 -7.96 1.55 -14.44
N GLY A 50 -8.52 0.35 -14.58
CA GLY A 50 -7.77 -0.88 -14.85
C GLY A 50 -6.97 -1.42 -13.67
N LEU A 51 -7.16 -0.89 -12.46
CA LEU A 51 -6.50 -1.37 -11.23
C LEU A 51 -6.77 -2.86 -10.96
N ASP A 52 -7.93 -3.37 -11.37
CA ASP A 52 -8.32 -4.78 -11.25
C ASP A 52 -7.47 -5.74 -12.10
N THR A 53 -6.66 -5.21 -13.03
CA THR A 53 -5.68 -5.99 -13.81
C THR A 53 -4.40 -6.30 -13.04
N ALA A 54 -4.14 -5.63 -11.91
CA ALA A 54 -3.03 -5.94 -11.02
C ALA A 54 -3.28 -7.22 -10.21
N GLY A 55 -2.22 -7.83 -9.69
CA GLY A 55 -2.31 -9.05 -8.87
C GLY A 55 -3.10 -8.84 -7.56
N ALA A 56 -2.97 -7.65 -6.97
CA ALA A 56 -3.78 -7.17 -5.85
C ALA A 56 -3.80 -5.64 -5.81
N VAL A 57 -4.85 -5.07 -5.23
CA VAL A 57 -5.00 -3.64 -4.98
C VAL A 57 -5.33 -3.41 -3.52
N ALA A 58 -4.45 -2.73 -2.79
CA ALA A 58 -4.74 -2.26 -1.44
C ALA A 58 -5.29 -0.84 -1.51
N VAL A 59 -6.51 -0.65 -0.98
CA VAL A 59 -7.16 0.65 -0.88
C VAL A 59 -7.10 1.11 0.56
N THR A 60 -6.30 2.14 0.82
CA THR A 60 -6.20 2.78 2.13
C THR A 60 -7.38 3.72 2.35
N LEU A 61 -7.95 3.66 3.56
CA LEU A 61 -9.14 4.40 3.99
C LEU A 61 -8.81 5.38 5.14
N GLY A 62 -7.53 5.70 5.33
CA GLY A 62 -7.07 6.54 6.43
C GLY A 62 -7.34 5.89 7.79
N GLY A 63 -7.93 6.64 8.72
CA GLY A 63 -8.29 6.14 10.06
C GLY A 63 -9.32 5.01 10.07
N ASP A 64 -10.01 4.77 8.95
CA ASP A 64 -10.95 3.65 8.82
C ASP A 64 -10.25 2.31 8.52
N GLY A 65 -8.94 2.33 8.21
CA GLY A 65 -8.15 1.14 7.88
C GLY A 65 -7.92 0.96 6.38
N ALA A 66 -8.09 -0.26 5.88
CA ALA A 66 -7.83 -0.60 4.48
C ALA A 66 -8.62 -1.83 4.00
N GLU A 67 -8.73 -1.95 2.68
CA GLU A 67 -9.23 -3.13 1.98
C GLU A 67 -8.16 -3.68 1.05
N LEU A 68 -8.09 -5.01 0.90
CA LEU A 68 -7.31 -5.68 -0.14
C LEU A 68 -8.26 -6.30 -1.16
N ARG A 69 -8.01 -6.04 -2.43
CA ARG A 69 -8.83 -6.47 -3.56
C ARG A 69 -8.02 -7.31 -4.54
N ARG A 70 -8.64 -8.36 -5.10
CA ARG A 70 -8.07 -9.20 -6.17
C ARG A 70 -9.13 -9.40 -7.25
N GLY A 71 -8.80 -9.09 -8.51
CA GLY A 71 -9.77 -9.13 -9.62
C GLY A 71 -11.05 -8.31 -9.33
N GLY A 72 -10.89 -7.13 -8.74
CA GLY A 72 -11.99 -6.22 -8.38
C GLY A 72 -12.80 -6.59 -7.13
N ARG A 73 -12.58 -7.77 -6.52
CA ARG A 73 -13.32 -8.23 -5.33
C ARG A 73 -12.52 -7.98 -4.06
N VAL A 74 -13.18 -7.51 -3.00
CA VAL A 74 -12.59 -7.42 -1.66
C VAL A 74 -12.35 -8.84 -1.13
N VAL A 75 -11.10 -9.15 -0.82
CA VAL A 75 -10.68 -10.45 -0.26
C VAL A 75 -10.26 -10.33 1.21
N ALA A 76 -9.91 -9.13 1.67
CA ALA A 76 -9.64 -8.84 3.07
C ALA A 76 -9.95 -7.37 3.40
N SER A 77 -10.29 -7.12 4.66
CA SER A 77 -10.49 -5.78 5.23
C SER A 77 -9.88 -5.73 6.63
N ALA A 78 -9.25 -4.62 6.98
CA ALA A 78 -8.68 -4.41 8.29
C ALA A 78 -9.00 -2.99 8.78
N VAL A 79 -9.34 -2.87 10.06
CA VAL A 79 -9.56 -1.59 10.72
C VAL A 79 -8.20 -1.02 11.19
N SER A 80 -8.02 0.29 11.11
CA SER A 80 -6.83 0.93 11.68
C SER A 80 -6.93 0.96 13.21
N PRO A 81 -5.85 0.66 13.95
CA PRO A 81 -5.82 0.92 15.38
C PRO A 81 -6.18 2.39 15.69
N PRO A 82 -6.97 2.65 16.76
CA PRO A 82 -7.21 4.01 17.23
C PRO A 82 -5.90 4.68 17.57
N THR A 83 -5.66 5.88 17.03
CA THR A 83 -4.38 6.58 17.24
C THR A 83 -4.57 8.09 17.16
N THR A 84 -3.83 8.83 17.99
CA THR A 84 -3.73 10.28 17.90
C THR A 84 -2.80 10.65 16.74
N VAL A 85 -3.32 11.36 15.75
CA VAL A 85 -2.55 11.83 14.59
C VAL A 85 -1.70 13.04 15.00
N VAL A 86 -0.38 12.88 14.94
CA VAL A 86 0.61 13.93 15.15
C VAL A 86 1.10 14.48 13.80
N ASP A 87 1.45 13.59 12.86
CA ASP A 87 1.93 13.95 11.53
C ASP A 87 1.57 12.84 10.53
N GLY A 88 0.92 13.17 9.41
CA GLY A 88 0.53 12.19 8.39
C GLY A 88 1.66 11.78 7.43
N THR A 89 2.80 12.46 7.51
CA THR A 89 3.89 12.33 6.53
C THR A 89 4.46 10.92 6.52
N GLY A 90 4.45 10.27 5.36
CA GLY A 90 5.03 8.94 5.17
C GLY A 90 4.18 7.76 5.68
N ALA A 91 2.98 8.00 6.19
CA ALA A 91 2.10 6.93 6.67
C ALA A 91 1.69 5.95 5.56
N GLY A 92 1.39 6.45 4.35
CA GLY A 92 1.10 5.62 3.18
C GLY A 92 2.31 4.81 2.71
N ASP A 93 3.51 5.39 2.78
CA ASP A 93 4.76 4.69 2.46
C ASP A 93 5.07 3.59 3.49
N CYS A 94 4.86 3.89 4.78
CA CYS A 94 4.98 2.93 5.88
C CYS A 94 4.00 1.76 5.72
N PHE A 95 2.73 2.06 5.46
CA PHE A 95 1.71 1.06 5.16
C PHE A 95 2.13 0.19 3.97
N THR A 96 2.56 0.79 2.87
CA THR A 96 2.98 0.07 1.66
C THR A 96 4.15 -0.87 1.94
N ALA A 97 5.17 -0.39 2.65
CA ALA A 97 6.33 -1.19 3.01
C ALA A 97 5.94 -2.35 3.94
N ALA A 98 5.16 -2.07 4.99
CA ALA A 98 4.71 -3.07 5.95
C ALA A 98 3.83 -4.16 5.28
N LEU A 99 2.91 -3.76 4.40
CA LEU A 99 2.09 -4.70 3.64
C LEU A 99 2.96 -5.59 2.74
N THR A 100 3.92 -4.99 2.05
CA THR A 100 4.84 -5.72 1.17
C THR A 100 5.64 -6.76 1.95
N VAL A 101 6.23 -6.38 3.08
CA VAL A 101 7.00 -7.30 3.94
C VAL A 101 6.11 -8.40 4.51
N ALA A 102 4.90 -8.08 4.96
CA ALA A 102 3.96 -9.05 5.49
C ALA A 102 3.54 -10.10 4.46
N LEU A 103 3.26 -9.69 3.22
CA LEU A 103 2.92 -10.61 2.13
C LEU A 103 4.12 -11.49 1.75
N LEU A 104 5.32 -10.89 1.64
CA LEU A 104 6.55 -11.63 1.31
C LEU A 104 6.94 -12.64 2.39
N THR A 105 6.54 -12.43 3.63
CA THR A 105 6.78 -13.36 4.75
C THR A 105 5.70 -14.44 4.88
N GLY A 106 4.76 -14.53 3.93
CA GLY A 106 3.75 -15.59 3.87
C GLY A 106 2.58 -15.40 4.81
N ARG A 107 2.36 -14.20 5.36
CA ARG A 107 1.16 -13.90 6.14
C ARG A 107 -0.08 -13.99 5.25
N SER A 108 -1.23 -14.31 5.86
CA SER A 108 -2.51 -14.25 5.17
C SER A 108 -2.82 -12.82 4.71
N ASP A 109 -3.63 -12.66 3.65
CA ASP A 109 -4.05 -11.34 3.15
C ASP A 109 -4.63 -10.47 4.28
N ALA A 110 -5.42 -11.07 5.18
CA ALA A 110 -6.02 -10.36 6.33
C ALA A 110 -4.98 -9.95 7.39
N ASP A 111 -4.04 -10.83 7.73
CA ASP A 111 -3.02 -10.52 8.73
C ASP A 111 -1.99 -9.53 8.20
N ALA A 112 -1.67 -9.61 6.92
CA ALA A 112 -0.79 -8.65 6.25
C ALA A 112 -1.41 -7.25 6.23
N LEU A 113 -2.72 -7.16 5.97
CA LEU A 113 -3.44 -5.89 5.98
C LEU A 113 -3.54 -5.29 7.38
N ARG A 114 -3.81 -6.11 8.41
CA ARG A 114 -3.78 -5.66 9.81
C ARG A 114 -2.41 -5.13 10.22
N TYR A 115 -1.36 -5.85 9.85
CA TYR A 115 0.02 -5.45 10.11
C TYR A 115 0.35 -4.10 9.46
N ALA A 116 -0.04 -3.90 8.20
CA ALA A 116 0.14 -2.66 7.48
C ALA A 116 -0.65 -1.48 8.10
N CYS A 117 -1.90 -1.71 8.51
CA CYS A 117 -2.71 -0.72 9.22
C CYS A 117 -2.06 -0.30 10.54
N ALA A 118 -1.52 -1.26 11.32
CA ALA A 118 -0.82 -0.96 12.56
C ALA A 118 0.46 -0.14 12.33
N ALA A 119 1.22 -0.46 11.28
CA ALA A 119 2.40 0.31 10.91
C ALA A 119 2.06 1.75 10.52
N GLY A 120 1.03 1.94 9.69
CA GLY A 120 0.54 3.26 9.31
C GLY A 120 0.03 4.07 10.51
N ALA A 121 -0.72 3.44 11.41
CA ALA A 121 -1.19 4.06 12.64
C ALA A 121 -0.03 4.53 13.53
N LEU A 122 0.98 3.69 13.73
CA LEU A 122 2.15 4.05 14.54
C LEU A 122 2.97 5.17 13.89
N ALA A 123 3.12 5.15 12.56
CA ALA A 123 3.79 6.22 11.82
C ALA A 123 3.08 7.57 12.02
N VAL A 124 1.74 7.63 11.94
CA VAL A 124 1.02 8.90 12.12
C VAL A 124 1.07 9.46 13.54
N SER A 125 1.41 8.64 14.53
CA SER A 125 1.52 9.04 15.94
C SER A 125 2.82 9.76 16.29
N ARG A 126 3.76 9.86 15.34
CA ARG A 126 5.11 10.40 15.54
C ARG A 126 5.39 11.50 14.51
N PRO A 127 6.22 12.50 14.84
CA PRO A 127 6.56 13.56 13.89
C PRO A 127 7.56 13.06 12.81
N GLY A 128 7.38 13.54 11.58
CA GLY A 128 8.28 13.27 10.46
C GLY A 128 7.97 11.97 9.70
N ALA A 129 8.78 11.68 8.67
CA ALA A 129 8.63 10.48 7.82
C ALA A 129 9.51 9.32 8.30
N GLN A 130 10.75 9.23 7.81
CA GLN A 130 11.66 8.12 8.16
C GLN A 130 11.87 7.93 9.68
N PRO A 131 12.02 8.99 10.50
CA PRO A 131 12.16 8.83 11.95
C PRO A 131 10.91 8.30 12.65
N ALA A 132 9.73 8.45 12.03
CA ALA A 132 8.46 7.98 12.56
C ALA A 132 8.18 6.51 12.24
N LEU A 133 8.96 5.90 11.34
CA LEU A 133 8.74 4.51 10.92
C LEU A 133 8.95 3.55 12.09
N PRO A 134 8.05 2.57 12.26
CA PRO A 134 8.14 1.61 13.35
C PRO A 134 9.19 0.53 13.08
N TRP A 135 9.72 -0.04 14.15
CA TRP A 135 10.46 -1.29 14.11
C TRP A 135 9.51 -2.48 14.11
N ALA A 136 9.95 -3.62 13.58
CA ALA A 136 9.13 -4.84 13.54
C ALA A 136 8.65 -5.27 14.94
N ALA A 137 9.50 -5.13 15.96
CA ALA A 137 9.17 -5.45 17.35
C ALA A 137 8.07 -4.55 17.97
N GLU A 138 7.75 -3.42 17.34
CA GLU A 138 6.65 -2.54 17.77
C GLU A 138 5.31 -2.93 17.13
N LEU A 139 5.32 -3.92 16.23
CA LEU A 139 4.15 -4.36 15.45
C LEU A 139 3.75 -5.83 15.74
N GLU A 140 4.46 -6.50 16.65
CA GLU A 140 4.17 -7.86 17.15
C GLU A 140 3.35 -7.80 18.44
#